data_AF-A0A3C0LBI8-F1
#
_entry.id   AF-A0A3C0LBI8-F1
#
_cell.length_a   1.000
_cell.length_b   1.000
_cell.length_c   1.000
_cell.angle_alpha   90.00
_cell.angle_beta   90.00
_cell.angle_gamma   90.00
#
_symmetry.space_group_name_H-M   'P 1'
#
loop_
_entity.id
_entity.type
_entity.pdbx_description
1 polymer ?
#
loop_
_entity_poly.entity_id
_entity_poly.type
_entity_poly.pdbx_seq_one_letter_code
_entity_poly.pdbx_strand_id
1 'polypeptide(L)'
;MKQLHKKFNNCQVKELITRYLKKKIARKYIQEILGIKKTRFFALVKRLKANPENFSISYSRRMPTRKINPDIEKNILKELNIEK
;
A
#
# COMPACT_ATOMS: atom_id res chain seq x y z
N MET A 1 1.56 6.52 9.51
CA MET A 1 1.44 5.15 8.98
C MET A 1 2.79 4.70 8.39
N LYS A 2 3.49 3.73 8.99
CA LYS A 2 4.68 3.15 8.34
C LYS A 2 4.25 2.46 7.04
N GLN A 3 4.82 2.93 5.93
CA GLN A 3 4.55 2.41 4.59
C GLN A 3 5.29 1.07 4.45
N LEU A 4 4.56 -0.03 4.67
CA LEU A 4 5.09 -1.40 4.61
C LEU A 4 5.83 -1.68 3.29
N HIS A 5 5.33 -1.14 2.18
CA HIS A 5 5.92 -1.27 0.84
C HIS A 5 7.29 -0.58 0.68
N LYS A 6 7.69 0.34 1.58
CA LYS A 6 9.02 0.96 1.55
C LYS A 6 10.10 0.09 2.18
N LYS A 7 9.71 -0.87 3.03
CA LYS A 7 10.64 -1.70 3.81
C LYS A 7 10.63 -3.16 3.41
N PHE A 8 9.52 -3.64 2.85
CA PHE A 8 9.35 -5.05 2.52
C PHE A 8 8.82 -5.21 1.11
N ASN A 9 9.35 -6.21 0.41
CA ASN A 9 8.85 -6.64 -0.88
C ASN A 9 7.61 -7.54 -0.72
N ASN A 10 6.77 -7.61 -1.76
CA ASN A 10 5.58 -8.45 -1.81
C ASN A 10 5.92 -9.92 -1.49
N CYS A 11 7.01 -10.44 -2.05
CA CYS A 11 7.46 -11.83 -1.82
C CYS A 11 7.81 -12.08 -0.35
N GLN A 12 8.55 -11.18 0.30
CA GLN A 12 8.95 -11.32 1.70
C GLN A 12 7.74 -11.39 2.64
N VAL A 13 6.75 -10.53 2.40
CA VAL A 13 5.54 -10.54 3.21
C VAL A 13 4.65 -11.75 2.91
N LYS A 14 4.56 -12.17 1.63
CA LYS A 14 3.88 -13.42 1.24
C LYS A 14 4.49 -14.61 1.96
N GLU A 15 5.81 -14.69 2.03
CA GLU A 15 6.52 -15.77 2.72
C GLU A 15 6.25 -15.76 4.23
N LEU A 16 6.37 -14.62 4.90
CA LEU A 16 6.10 -14.49 6.34
C LEU A 16 4.67 -14.93 6.70
N ILE A 17 3.69 -14.50 5.91
CA ILE A 17 2.29 -14.88 6.11
C ILE A 17 2.10 -16.38 5.82
N THR A 18 2.78 -16.93 4.81
CA THR A 18 2.72 -18.36 4.51
C THR A 18 3.31 -19.20 5.65
N ARG A 19 4.41 -18.76 6.26
CA ARG A 19 4.99 -19.42 7.45
C ARG A 19 4.04 -19.38 8.65
N TYR A 20 3.28 -18.30 8.83
CA TYR A 20 2.19 -18.24 9.81
C TYR A 20 1.07 -19.25 9.51
N LEU A 21 0.64 -19.35 8.25
CA LEU A 21 -0.39 -20.32 7.84
C LEU A 21 0.05 -21.77 8.05
N LYS A 22 1.34 -22.05 7.84
CA LYS A 22 1.99 -23.35 8.14
C LYS A 22 2.27 -23.57 9.63
N LYS A 23 1.80 -22.67 10.52
CA LYS A 23 2.03 -22.68 11.98
C LYS A 23 3.51 -22.73 12.40
N LYS A 24 4.44 -22.34 11.52
CA LYS A 24 5.89 -22.35 11.80
C LYS A 24 6.33 -21.16 12.66
N ILE A 25 5.59 -20.06 12.61
CA ILE A 25 5.95 -18.81 13.32
C ILE A 25 4.67 -18.24 13.96
N ALA A 26 4.78 -17.82 15.22
CA ALA A 26 3.67 -17.19 15.91
C ALA A 26 3.38 -15.78 15.35
N ARG A 27 2.09 -15.43 15.38
CA ARG A 27 1.57 -14.16 14.87
C ARG A 27 2.29 -12.93 15.43
N LYS A 28 2.65 -12.96 16.72
CA LYS A 28 3.23 -11.83 17.45
C LYS A 28 4.57 -11.40 16.85
N TYR A 29 5.46 -12.36 16.58
CA TYR A 29 6.75 -12.11 15.92
C TYR A 29 6.57 -11.46 14.54
N ILE A 30 5.63 -11.95 13.72
CA ILE A 30 5.44 -11.38 12.38
C ILE A 30 4.87 -9.96 12.47
N GLN A 31 4.03 -9.65 13.45
CA GLN A 31 3.55 -8.29 13.68
C GLN A 31 4.67 -7.34 14.09
N GLU A 32 5.60 -7.79 14.91
CA GLU A 32 6.78 -7.03 15.32
C GLU A 32 7.72 -6.79 14.13
N ILE A 33 8.05 -7.84 13.36
CA ILE A 33 8.88 -7.74 12.14
C ILE A 33 8.27 -6.77 11.14
N LEU A 34 6.99 -6.94 10.82
CA LEU A 34 6.29 -6.09 9.86
C LEU A 34 5.96 -4.70 10.42
N GLY A 35 6.00 -4.52 11.75
CA GLY A 35 5.61 -3.29 12.44
C GLY A 35 4.15 -2.91 12.18
N ILE A 36 3.24 -3.89 12.11
CA ILE A 36 1.82 -3.68 11.80
C ILE A 36 0.90 -4.14 12.93
N LYS A 37 -0.24 -3.47 13.08
CA LYS A 37 -1.29 -3.86 14.02
C LYS A 37 -2.05 -5.12 13.54
N LYS A 38 -2.72 -5.79 14.49
CA LYS A 38 -3.56 -6.99 14.29
C LYS A 38 -4.52 -6.88 13.09
N THR A 39 -5.23 -5.75 12.96
CA THR A 39 -6.20 -5.53 11.88
C THR A 39 -5.57 -5.62 10.49
N ARG A 40 -4.43 -4.94 10.29
CA ARG A 40 -3.70 -4.95 9.02
C ARG A 40 -3.11 -6.32 8.73
N PHE A 41 -2.62 -7.03 9.75
CA PHE A 41 -2.14 -8.40 9.59
C PHE A 41 -3.22 -9.33 9.03
N PHE A 42 -4.41 -9.34 9.63
CA PHE A 42 -5.50 -10.19 9.15
C PHE A 42 -6.04 -9.78 7.78
N ALA A 43 -6.02 -8.48 7.45
CA ALA A 43 -6.35 -8.01 6.11
C ALA A 43 -5.37 -8.56 5.06
N LEU A 44 -4.07 -8.60 5.37
CA LEU A 44 -3.06 -9.18 4.48
C LEU A 44 -3.24 -10.70 4.34
N VAL A 45 -3.52 -11.41 5.45
CA VAL A 45 -3.83 -12.85 5.42
C VAL A 45 -5.05 -13.12 4.53
N LYS A 46 -6.13 -12.33 4.68
CA LYS A 46 -7.34 -12.48 3.87
C LYS A 46 -7.06 -12.25 2.38
N ARG A 47 -6.29 -11.21 2.04
CA ARG A 47 -5.88 -10.93 0.64
C ARG A 47 -5.06 -12.07 0.06
N LEU A 48 -4.09 -12.59 0.81
CA LEU A 48 -3.25 -13.68 0.35
C LEU A 48 -4.06 -14.97 0.12
N LYS A 49 -5.05 -15.26 0.98
CA LYS A 49 -5.96 -16.40 0.80
C LYS A 49 -6.89 -16.22 -0.40
N ALA A 50 -7.36 -15.00 -0.65
CA ALA A 50 -8.29 -14.72 -1.74
C ALA A 50 -7.60 -14.86 -3.11
N ASN A 51 -6.43 -14.25 -3.27
CA ASN A 51 -5.66 -14.29 -4.51
C ASN A 51 -4.15 -14.28 -4.21
N PRO A 52 -3.50 -15.46 -4.10
CA PRO A 52 -2.09 -15.55 -3.80
C PRO A 52 -1.19 -15.06 -4.94
N GLU A 53 -1.61 -15.22 -6.20
CA GLU A 53 -0.84 -14.82 -7.38
C GLU A 53 -0.75 -13.30 -7.54
N ASN A 54 -1.87 -12.60 -7.34
CA ASN A 54 -1.92 -11.14 -7.51
C ASN A 54 -1.73 -10.36 -6.19
N PHE A 55 -1.04 -10.96 -5.22
CA PHE A 55 -0.82 -10.33 -3.92
C PHE A 55 0.16 -9.15 -4.04
N SER A 56 -0.33 -7.94 -3.73
CA SER A 56 0.52 -6.75 -3.67
C SER A 56 0.27 -5.88 -2.43
N ILE A 57 1.37 -5.34 -1.92
CA ILE A 57 1.44 -4.39 -0.79
C ILE A 57 1.69 -2.98 -1.29
N SER A 58 2.02 -2.83 -2.58
CA SER A 58 2.21 -1.53 -3.21
C SER A 58 1.01 -0.64 -2.92
N TYR A 59 1.29 0.53 -2.35
CA TYR A 59 0.28 1.54 -2.12
C TYR A 59 0.23 2.44 -3.35
N SER A 60 -0.73 2.21 -4.23
CA SER A 60 -1.03 3.15 -5.31
C SER A 60 -2.18 4.05 -4.88
N ARG A 61 -1.93 5.37 -4.86
CA ARG A 61 -3.01 6.35 -4.75
C ARG A 61 -3.54 6.55 -6.17
N ARG A 62 -4.80 6.18 -6.44
CA ARG A 62 -5.41 6.31 -7.78
C ARG A 62 -5.47 7.77 -8.25
N MET A 63 -5.74 8.70 -7.33
CA MET A 63 -5.86 10.13 -7.66
C MET A 63 -5.02 10.97 -6.70
N PRO A 64 -4.22 11.92 -7.21
CA PRO A 64 -3.56 12.90 -6.36
C PRO A 64 -4.60 13.82 -5.73
N THR A 65 -4.68 13.80 -4.40
CA THR A 65 -5.65 14.60 -3.62
C THR A 65 -5.32 16.10 -3.55
N ARG A 66 -4.18 16.51 -4.09
CA ARG A 66 -3.75 17.92 -4.18
C ARG A 66 -3.44 18.27 -5.63
N LYS A 67 -4.36 17.96 -6.54
CA LYS A 67 -4.37 18.56 -7.87
C LYS A 67 -5.56 19.48 -7.97
N ILE A 68 -5.30 20.65 -8.54
CA ILE A 68 -6.33 21.58 -8.97
C ILE A 68 -7.10 20.88 -10.12
N ASN A 69 -8.39 21.17 -10.26
CA ASN A 69 -9.17 20.62 -11.36
C ASN A 69 -8.46 20.99 -12.69
N PRO A 70 -8.22 20.04 -13.61
CA PRO A 70 -7.55 20.30 -14.88
C PRO A 70 -8.14 21.49 -15.65
N ASP A 71 -9.45 21.74 -15.54
CA ASP A 71 -10.08 22.90 -16.17
C ASP A 71 -9.65 24.23 -15.53
N ILE A 72 -9.52 24.26 -14.21
CA ILE A 72 -9.04 25.43 -13.46
C ILE A 72 -7.54 25.66 -13.75
N GLU A 73 -6.74 24.60 -13.81
CA GLU A 73 -5.32 24.66 -14.17
C GLU A 73 -5.13 25.25 -15.58
N LYS A 74 -5.96 24.83 -16.54
CA LYS A 74 -5.95 25.37 -17.91
C LYS A 74 -6.34 26.85 -17.97
N ASN A 75 -7.31 27.28 -17.15
CA ASN A 75 -7.70 28.69 -17.09
C ASN A 75 -6.61 29.57 -16.49
N ILE A 76 -5.97 29.12 -15.40
CA ILE A 76 -4.85 29.84 -14.79
C ILE A 76 -3.70 30.03 -15.81
N LEU A 77 -3.38 29.00 -16.58
CA LEU A 77 -2.35 29.09 -17.63
C LEU A 77 -2.73 30.04 -18.77
N LYS A 78 -4.01 30.17 -19.11
CA LYS A 78 -4.46 31.12 -20.13
C LYS A 78 -4.30 32.56 -19.64
N GLU A 79 -4.79 32.86 -18.44
CA GLU A 79 -4.70 34.20 -17.84
C GLU A 79 -3.23 34.63 -17.67
N LEU A 80 -2.36 33.75 -17.18
CA LEU A 80 -0.93 34.03 -17.03
C LEU A 80 -0.21 34.30 -18.36
N ASN A 81 -0.71 33.79 -19.49
CA ASN A 81 -0.15 34.11 -20.81
C ASN A 81 -0.69 35.45 -21.37
N ILE A 82 -1.83 35.93 -20.87
CA ILE A 82 -2.42 37.22 -21.28
C ILE A 82 -1.76 38.38 -20.51
N GLU A 83 -1.38 38.16 -19.26
CA GLU A 83 -0.68 39.16 -18.42
C GLU A 83 0.80 39.37 -18.79
N LYS A 84 1.35 38.60 -19.74
CA LYS A 84 2.76 38.64 -20.14
C LYS A 84 2.97 39.50 -21.39
#